data_AF-A0A352JHH6-F1
#
_entry.id   AF-A0A352JHH6-F1
#
_cell.length_a   1.000
_cell.length_b   1.000
_cell.length_c   1.000
_cell.angle_alpha   90.00
_cell.angle_beta   90.00
_cell.angle_gamma   90.00
#
_symmetry.space_group_name_H-M   'P 1'
#
loop_
_entity.id
_entity.type
_entity.pdbx_description
1 polymer ?
#
loop_
_entity_poly.entity_id
_entity_poly.type
_entity_poly.pdbx_seq_one_letter_code
_entity_poly.pdbx_strand_id
1 'polypeptide(L)'
;MSKFTPTKSNNPCPICADITGKCRTFDDSPVVMCMTFSDGYKGEITNGYKYSKVTKNGSWGVWYPDQGENTFDRDKWQQERKAKHEQA
;
A
#
# COMPACT_ATOMS: atom_id res chain seq x y z
N MET A 1 12.42 10.28 8.36
CA MET A 1 12.13 8.83 8.30
C MET A 1 10.64 8.68 8.55
N SER A 2 9.89 8.05 7.63
CA SER A 2 8.47 7.78 7.91
C SER A 2 8.41 6.80 9.09
N LYS A 3 7.70 7.20 10.16
CA LYS A 3 7.62 6.43 11.39
C LYS A 3 6.55 5.35 11.18
N PHE A 4 6.95 4.10 11.35
CA PHE A 4 6.00 2.99 11.40
C PHE A 4 5.58 2.72 12.84
N THR A 5 4.31 2.40 13.01
CA THR A 5 3.70 2.03 14.28
C THR A 5 3.39 0.53 14.25
N PRO A 6 4.04 -0.29 15.11
CA PRO A 6 3.64 -1.69 15.25
C PRO A 6 2.20 -1.81 15.75
N THR A 7 1.52 -2.86 15.32
CA THR A 7 0.16 -3.15 15.72
C THR A 7 0.04 -3.50 17.20
N LYS A 8 -1.10 -3.18 17.80
CA LYS A 8 -1.39 -3.41 19.23
C LYS A 8 -2.91 -3.40 19.44
N SER A 9 -3.37 -3.69 20.66
CA SER A 9 -4.81 -3.75 20.98
C SER A 9 -5.60 -2.52 20.50
N ASN A 10 -5.06 -1.32 20.67
CA ASN A 10 -5.66 -0.05 20.23
C ASN A 10 -5.22 0.42 18.82
N ASN A 11 -4.50 -0.43 18.08
CA ASN A 11 -4.14 -0.22 16.67
C ASN A 11 -3.98 -1.60 15.99
N PRO A 12 -5.07 -2.36 15.80
CA PRO A 12 -5.01 -3.67 15.16
C PRO A 12 -4.62 -3.54 13.68
N CYS A 13 -4.00 -4.58 13.13
CA CYS A 13 -3.76 -4.64 11.69
C CYS A 13 -5.10 -4.60 10.95
N PRO A 14 -5.33 -3.66 10.02
CA PRO A 14 -6.61 -3.60 9.29
C PRO A 14 -6.79 -4.77 8.30
N ILE A 15 -5.72 -5.53 8.01
CA ILE A 15 -5.76 -6.64 7.04
C ILE A 15 -5.98 -7.98 7.72
N CYS A 16 -5.25 -8.27 8.80
CA CYS A 16 -5.29 -9.57 9.47
C CYS A 16 -5.72 -9.52 10.95
N ALA A 17 -6.11 -8.35 11.45
CA ALA A 17 -6.48 -8.10 12.85
C ALA A 17 -5.38 -8.38 13.89
N ASP A 18 -4.12 -8.58 13.48
CA ASP A 18 -3.01 -8.76 14.41
C ASP A 18 -2.88 -7.59 15.40
N ILE A 19 -2.78 -7.91 16.68
CA ILE A 19 -2.55 -6.97 17.80
C ILE A 19 -1.24 -7.25 18.54
N THR A 20 -0.39 -8.13 18.00
CA THR A 20 0.86 -8.57 18.67
C THR A 20 2.08 -7.74 18.32
N GLY A 21 1.96 -6.80 17.37
CA GLY A 21 3.06 -5.95 16.90
C GLY A 21 3.86 -6.54 15.75
N LYS A 22 3.36 -7.63 15.14
CA LYS A 22 4.00 -8.25 13.98
C LYS A 22 3.76 -7.44 12.71
N CYS A 23 2.61 -6.77 12.59
CA CYS A 23 2.32 -5.90 11.45
C CYS A 23 2.71 -4.44 11.74
N ARG A 24 2.84 -3.62 10.69
CA ARG A 24 3.14 -2.19 10.81
C ARG A 24 2.11 -1.35 10.05
N THR A 25 1.65 -0.28 10.68
CA THR A 25 0.91 0.82 10.04
C THR A 25 1.82 2.05 9.97
N PHE A 26 1.50 3.02 9.13
CA PHE A 26 2.23 4.29 9.05
C PHE A 26 1.28 5.43 9.39
N ASP A 27 1.74 6.39 10.18
CA ASP A 27 0.88 7.49 10.62
C ASP A 27 0.63 8.48 9.47
N ASP A 28 1.63 8.66 8.59
CA ASP A 28 1.58 9.62 7.46
C ASP A 28 1.13 8.99 6.13
N SER A 29 0.85 7.68 6.11
CA SER A 29 0.56 6.96 4.87
C SER A 29 -0.39 5.80 5.13
N PRO A 30 -1.38 5.55 4.27
CA PRO A 30 -2.31 4.45 4.48
C PRO A 30 -1.70 3.08 4.14
N VAL A 31 -0.38 3.02 3.92
CA VAL A 31 0.37 1.78 3.70
C VAL A 31 0.29 0.90 4.94
N VAL A 32 0.12 -0.40 4.72
CA VAL A 32 0.17 -1.42 5.76
C VAL A 32 1.20 -2.46 5.38
N MET A 33 2.07 -2.81 6.32
CA MET A 33 2.98 -3.95 6.20
C MET A 33 2.40 -5.11 7.02
N CYS A 34 1.78 -6.06 6.33
CA CYS A 34 1.16 -7.22 6.97
C CYS A 34 2.12 -8.43 6.90
N MET A 35 2.40 -9.03 8.06
CA MET A 35 3.29 -10.20 8.13
C MET A 35 2.54 -11.49 7.84
N THR A 36 1.27 -11.58 8.26
CA THR A 36 0.40 -12.75 8.04
C THR A 36 0.17 -13.01 6.56
N PHE A 37 -0.10 -11.96 5.79
CA PHE A 37 -0.27 -12.03 4.34
C PHE A 37 0.94 -11.39 3.65
N SER A 38 2.10 -12.06 3.77
CA SER A 38 3.37 -11.56 3.25
C SER A 38 3.64 -11.97 1.80
N ASP A 39 3.05 -13.08 1.39
CA ASP A 39 3.23 -13.79 0.12
C ASP A 39 2.03 -13.65 -0.84
N GLY A 40 1.22 -12.59 -0.66
CA GLY A 40 0.11 -12.28 -1.56
C GLY A 40 0.56 -12.06 -3.02
N TYR A 41 -0.40 -12.14 -3.94
CA TYR A 41 -0.13 -11.87 -5.37
C TYR A 41 -0.40 -10.42 -5.72
N LYS A 42 0.36 -9.85 -6.66
CA LYS A 42 0.20 -8.45 -7.05
C LYS A 42 -1.21 -8.18 -7.56
N GLY A 43 -1.92 -7.26 -6.88
CA GLY A 43 -3.30 -6.91 -7.19
C GLY A 43 -4.34 -7.67 -6.37
N GLU A 44 -3.96 -8.65 -5.55
CA GLU A 44 -4.84 -9.29 -4.59
C GLU A 44 -5.50 -8.25 -3.68
N ILE A 45 -6.80 -8.39 -3.43
CA ILE A 45 -7.56 -7.50 -2.55
C ILE A 45 -8.03 -8.28 -1.33
N THR A 46 -7.62 -7.84 -0.14
CA THR A 46 -7.99 -8.43 1.14
C THR A 46 -8.41 -7.31 2.11
N ASN A 47 -9.64 -7.40 2.64
CA ASN A 47 -10.22 -6.39 3.54
C ASN A 47 -10.12 -4.94 3.03
N GLY A 48 -10.28 -4.74 1.72
CA GLY A 48 -10.20 -3.42 1.09
C GLY A 48 -8.78 -2.90 0.90
N TYR A 49 -7.76 -3.74 1.06
CA TYR A 49 -6.37 -3.41 0.76
C TYR A 49 -5.85 -4.27 -0.39
N LYS A 50 -5.15 -3.62 -1.32
CA LYS A 50 -4.50 -4.24 -2.47
C LYS A 50 -3.03 -4.55 -2.21
N TYR A 51 -2.62 -5.79 -2.46
CA TYR A 51 -1.23 -6.22 -2.37
C TYR A 51 -0.41 -5.61 -3.49
N SER A 52 0.76 -5.08 -3.13
CA SER A 52 1.71 -4.48 -4.06
C SER A 52 2.95 -5.35 -4.26
N LYS A 53 3.63 -5.69 -3.17
CA LYS A 53 4.91 -6.42 -3.18
C LYS A 53 5.29 -6.90 -1.79
N VAL A 54 6.25 -7.80 -1.71
CA VAL A 54 6.95 -8.12 -0.47
C VAL A 54 8.05 -7.09 -0.17
N THR A 55 8.38 -6.90 1.11
CA THR A 55 9.54 -6.11 1.52
C THR A 55 10.86 -6.77 1.12
N LYS A 56 11.95 -5.99 1.06
CA LYS A 56 13.27 -6.49 0.66
C LYS A 56 13.77 -7.66 1.52
N ASN A 57 13.40 -7.67 2.80
CA ASN A 57 13.76 -8.74 3.74
C ASN A 57 12.75 -9.90 3.77
N GLY A 58 11.71 -9.89 2.94
CA GLY A 58 10.71 -10.96 2.86
C GLY A 58 9.69 -11.01 4.00
N SER A 59 9.83 -10.16 5.03
CA SER A 59 9.07 -10.32 6.27
C SER A 59 7.64 -9.76 6.22
N TRP A 60 7.33 -8.87 5.27
CA TRP A 60 6.00 -8.27 5.16
C TRP A 60 5.55 -8.12 3.72
N GLY A 61 4.25 -8.33 3.52
CA GLY A 61 3.54 -7.87 2.34
C GLY A 61 3.23 -6.39 2.50
N VAL A 62 3.41 -5.61 1.45
CA VAL A 62 3.10 -4.19 1.40
C VAL A 62 1.75 -4.02 0.71
N TRP A 63 0.83 -3.41 1.44
CA TRP A 63 -0.56 -3.26 1.06
C TRP A 63 -0.96 -1.79 1.08
N TYR A 64 -1.83 -1.40 0.17
CA TYR A 64 -2.40 -0.05 0.04
C TYR A 64 -3.92 -0.16 0.04
N PRO A 65 -4.69 0.82 0.54
CA PRO A 65 -6.13 0.79 0.39
C PRO A 65 -6.48 0.68 -1.09
N ASP A 66 -7.43 -0.18 -1.40
CA ASP A 66 -7.96 -0.24 -2.73
C ASP A 66 -8.85 0.99 -2.95
N GLN A 67 -8.39 1.91 -3.79
CA GLN A 67 -9.13 3.12 -4.14
C GLN A 67 -10.19 2.88 -5.22
N GLY A 68 -10.59 1.62 -5.45
CA GLY A 68 -11.45 1.23 -6.55
C GLY A 68 -10.78 1.38 -7.92
N GLU A 69 -11.59 1.47 -8.98
CA GLU A 69 -11.12 1.78 -10.33
C GLU A 69 -10.54 3.20 -10.40
N ASN A 70 -9.24 3.33 -10.11
CA ASN A 70 -8.46 4.43 -10.66
C ASN A 70 -8.27 4.15 -12.16
N THR A 71 -9.18 4.66 -12.99
CA THR A 71 -8.99 4.67 -14.44
C THR A 71 -7.82 5.59 -14.75
N PHE A 72 -6.64 4.99 -14.95
CA PHE A 72 -5.51 5.72 -15.49
C PHE A 72 -5.84 6.14 -16.93
N ASP A 73 -6.24 7.39 -17.10
CA ASP A 73 -6.43 8.00 -18.41
C ASP A 73 -5.07 8.27 -19.05
N ARG A 74 -4.64 7.29 -19.85
CA ARG A 74 -3.37 7.32 -20.58
C ARG A 74 -3.30 8.52 -21.52
N ASP A 75 -4.41 8.92 -22.12
CA ASP A 75 -4.44 9.98 -23.12
C ASP A 75 -4.25 11.34 -22.45
N LYS A 76 -4.93 11.57 -21.33
CA LYS A 76 -4.71 12.74 -20.48
C LYS A 76 -3.26 12.84 -20.01
N TRP A 77 -2.68 11.74 -19.52
CA TRP A 77 -1.27 11.72 -19.09
C TRP A 77 -0.29 12.04 -20.24
N GLN A 78 -0.55 11.54 -21.46
CA GLN A 78 0.29 11.85 -22.61
C GLN A 78 0.17 13.33 -23.05
N GLN A 79 -1.04 13.89 -23.03
CA GLN A 79 -1.26 15.30 -23.37
C GLN A 79 -0.53 16.24 -22.39
N GLU A 80 -0.63 15.98 -21.08
CA GLU A 80 0.08 16.77 -20.06
C GLU A 80 1.61 16.68 -20.23
N ARG A 81 2.14 15.52 -20.62
CA ARG A 81 3.56 15.35 -20.90
C ARG A 81 4.03 16.10 -22.14
N LYS A 82 3.25 16.10 -23.22
CA LYS A 82 3.55 16.87 -24.44
C LYS A 82 3.54 18.37 -24.17
N ALA A 83 2.51 18.87 -23.47
CA ALA A 83 2.39 20.27 -23.10
C ALA A 83 3.57 20.75 -22.23
N LYS A 84 4.07 19.91 -21.31
CA LYS A 84 5.27 20.22 -20.52
C LYS A 84 6.56 20.23 -21.34
N HIS A 85 6.66 19.39 -22.37
CA HIS A 85 7.82 19.35 -23.25
C HIS A 85 7.85 20.50 -24.27
N GLU A 86 6.69 21.04 -24.66
CA GLU A 86 6.59 22.18 -25.58
C GLU A 86 6.81 23.55 -24.90
N GLN A 87 6.83 23.59 -23.56
CA GLN A 87 7.10 24.80 -22.78
C GLN A 87 8.56 24.92 -22.29
N ALA A 88 9.44 24.00 -22.70
CA ALA A 88 10.87 23.98 -22.39
C ALA A 88 11.70 24.21 -23.67
#